data_AF-A0A7X7QBL3-F1
#
_entry.id   AF-A0A7X7QBL3-F1
#
_cell.length_a   1.000
_cell.length_b   1.000
_cell.length_c   1.000
_cell.angle_alpha   90.00
_cell.angle_beta   90.00
_cell.angle_gamma   90.00
#
_symmetry.space_group_name_H-M   'P 1'
#
loop_
_entity.id
_entity.type
_entity.pdbx_description
1 polymer ?
#
loop_
_entity_poly.entity_id
_entity_poly.type
_entity_poly.pdbx_seq_one_letter_code
_entity_poly.pdbx_strand_id
1 'polypeptide(L)'
;MEYAVYLQRKHESALSALTRLAERLERVRGKQKKELEQEMVKQANQLLGSVVQDAGGHLENSLALATLYQELSIASELAALALRGAWQRAIICEQETNVLGSDIERWNLTELQGLLEEPGLRMDVLPAGTWLLRFEFTLAKPYISHDDEASYLVDNPVTKDHVLGLPLIRPSSWKGNLRSALRLTKGWSDERPEMARLFGNQQGAENGFRAGRLQCFPTFFRRIGLEIINPHD
;
A
#
# COMPACT_ATOMS: atom_id res chain seq x y z
N MET A 1 -1.03 -2.52 24.36
CA MET A 1 -1.88 -1.37 24.74
C MET A 1 -1.13 -0.39 25.65
N GLU A 2 -0.44 -0.87 26.69
CA GLU A 2 0.28 -0.02 27.66
C GLU A 2 1.44 0.82 27.07
N TYR A 3 2.23 0.25 26.16
CA TYR A 3 3.39 0.95 25.57
C TYR A 3 3.01 2.14 24.67
N ALA A 4 1.91 2.04 23.94
CA ALA A 4 1.41 3.13 23.09
C ALA A 4 0.87 4.30 23.92
N VAL A 5 0.12 4.01 24.98
CA VAL A 5 -0.39 5.02 25.93
C VAL A 5 0.77 5.73 26.65
N TYR A 6 1.84 5.00 26.98
CA TYR A 6 3.05 5.57 27.54
C TYR A 6 3.72 6.57 26.58
N LEU A 7 3.96 6.18 25.33
CA LEU A 7 4.57 7.06 24.33
C LEU A 7 3.70 8.26 23.99
N GLN A 8 2.38 8.10 23.96
CA GLN A 8 1.44 9.20 23.79
C GLN A 8 1.61 10.23 24.90
N ARG A 9 1.55 9.82 26.18
CA ARG A 9 1.74 10.75 27.32
C ARG A 9 3.10 11.43 27.29
N LYS A 10 4.14 10.70 26.86
CA LYS A 10 5.49 11.24 26.76
C LYS A 10 5.62 12.33 25.68
N HIS A 11 4.93 12.16 24.54
CA HIS A 11 5.01 13.09 23.41
C HIS A 11 3.77 13.98 23.22
N GLU A 12 2.84 14.00 24.17
CA GLU A 12 1.56 14.74 24.09
C GLU A 12 1.75 16.24 23.82
N SER A 13 2.77 16.84 24.42
CA SER A 13 3.12 18.25 24.20
C SER A 13 3.55 18.51 22.75
N ALA A 14 4.31 17.59 22.13
CA ALA A 14 4.77 17.71 20.76
C ALA A 14 3.64 17.42 19.74
N LEU A 15 2.78 16.45 20.04
CA LEU A 15 1.57 16.15 19.24
C LEU A 15 0.63 17.35 19.22
N SER A 16 0.33 17.93 20.39
CA SER A 16 -0.52 19.12 20.49
C SER A 16 0.09 20.36 19.83
N ALA A 17 1.43 20.50 19.84
CA ALA A 17 2.13 21.57 19.12
C ALA A 17 1.95 21.43 17.59
N LEU A 18 2.09 20.21 17.04
CA LEU A 18 1.84 19.94 15.62
C LEU A 18 0.39 20.21 15.22
N THR A 19 -0.58 19.81 16.03
CA THR A 19 -2.00 20.09 15.78
C THR A 19 -2.28 21.59 15.76
N ARG A 20 -1.74 22.36 16.71
CA ARG A 20 -1.88 23.83 16.74
C ARG A 20 -1.23 24.51 15.54
N LEU A 21 -0.09 23.99 15.07
CA LEU A 21 0.55 24.50 13.86
C LEU A 21 -0.30 24.21 12.62
N ALA A 22 -0.88 23.02 12.51
CA ALA A 22 -1.78 22.67 11.41
C ALA A 22 -3.01 23.60 11.38
N GLU A 23 -3.65 23.85 12.52
CA GLU A 23 -4.78 24.78 12.62
C GLU A 23 -4.41 26.22 12.21
N ARG A 24 -3.20 26.67 12.52
CA ARG A 24 -2.70 27.99 12.09
C ARG A 24 -2.45 28.04 10.59
N LEU A 25 -1.95 26.95 10.02
CA LEU A 25 -1.63 26.83 8.60
C LEU A 25 -2.89 26.89 7.73
N GLU A 26 -4.01 26.33 8.20
CA GLU A 26 -5.31 26.44 7.53
C GLU A 26 -5.84 27.88 7.45
N ARG A 27 -5.46 28.75 8.40
CA ARG A 27 -5.95 30.13 8.51
C ARG A 27 -5.11 31.17 7.76
N VAL A 28 -3.93 30.79 7.26
CA VAL A 28 -2.93 31.72 6.73
C VAL A 28 -2.70 31.48 5.23
N ARG A 29 -2.47 32.56 4.47
CA ARG A 29 -2.17 32.51 3.02
C ARG A 29 -0.89 33.28 2.68
N GLY A 30 -0.30 32.98 1.53
CA GLY A 30 0.86 33.72 1.02
C GLY A 30 2.19 33.33 1.71
N LYS A 31 3.09 34.29 1.88
CA LYS A 31 4.47 34.05 2.35
C LYS A 31 4.54 33.41 3.75
N GLN A 32 3.66 33.80 4.66
CA GLN A 32 3.56 33.22 6.00
C GLN A 32 3.14 31.74 6.00
N LYS A 33 2.41 31.26 4.96
CA LYS A 33 2.03 29.85 4.85
C LYS A 33 3.26 28.97 4.62
N LYS A 34 4.18 29.39 3.74
CA LYS A 34 5.42 28.65 3.45
C LYS A 34 6.33 28.54 4.67
N GLU A 35 6.44 29.62 5.45
CA GLU A 35 7.22 29.62 6.69
C GLU A 35 6.63 28.64 7.73
N LEU A 36 5.30 28.61 7.87
CA LEU A 36 4.61 27.66 8.75
C LEU A 36 4.71 26.21 8.27
N GLU A 37 4.67 25.96 6.95
CA GLU A 37 4.90 24.63 6.36
C GLU A 37 6.30 24.11 6.68
N GLN A 38 7.33 24.96 6.54
CA GLN A 38 8.71 24.62 6.89
C GLN A 38 8.88 24.33 8.38
N GLU A 39 8.27 25.14 9.24
CA GLU A 39 8.28 24.93 10.68
C GLU A 39 7.57 23.62 11.07
N MET A 40 6.43 23.31 10.43
CA MET A 40 5.70 22.07 10.65
C MET A 40 6.54 20.84 10.27
N VAL A 41 7.22 20.88 9.11
CA VAL A 41 8.12 19.81 8.68
C VAL A 41 9.27 19.62 9.67
N LYS A 42 9.85 20.73 10.16
CA LYS A 42 10.93 20.70 11.15
C LYS A 42 10.48 20.06 12.46
N GLN A 43 9.31 20.46 12.98
CA GLN A 43 8.76 19.87 14.21
C GLN A 43 8.36 18.40 14.03
N ALA A 44 7.86 18.02 12.86
CA ALA A 44 7.56 16.61 12.55
C ALA A 44 8.84 15.75 12.53
N ASN A 45 9.93 16.25 11.95
CA ASN A 45 11.23 15.55 11.97
C ASN A 45 11.83 15.48 13.39
N GLN A 46 11.68 16.53 14.21
CA GLN A 46 12.12 16.53 15.60
C GLN A 46 11.32 15.54 16.45
N LEU A 47 10.00 15.51 16.29
CA LEU A 47 9.13 14.53 16.93
C LEU A 47 9.55 13.11 16.54
N LEU A 48 9.72 12.85 15.23
CA LEU A 48 10.18 11.56 14.74
C LEU A 48 11.51 11.15 15.39
N GLY A 49 12.50 12.05 15.43
CA GLY A 49 13.79 11.78 16.07
C GLY A 49 13.66 11.44 17.56
N SER A 50 12.85 12.20 18.32
CA SER A 50 12.62 11.92 19.75
C SER A 50 11.90 10.58 19.97
N VAL A 51 10.90 10.26 19.16
CA VAL A 51 10.17 8.98 19.24
C VAL A 51 11.09 7.81 18.90
N VAL A 52 11.94 7.94 17.89
CA VAL A 52 12.91 6.90 17.50
C VAL A 52 13.97 6.68 18.59
N GLN A 53 14.47 7.76 19.21
CA GLN A 53 15.40 7.67 20.34
C GLN A 53 14.76 6.98 21.55
N ASP A 54 13.53 7.36 21.88
CA ASP A 54 12.79 6.82 23.03
C ASP A 54 12.29 5.37 22.80
N ALA A 55 12.12 4.99 21.54
CA ALA A 55 11.82 3.63 21.11
C ALA A 55 13.08 2.74 20.97
N GLY A 56 14.25 3.18 21.43
CA GLY A 56 15.45 2.34 21.46
C GLY A 56 16.23 2.27 20.14
N GLY A 57 16.09 3.25 19.25
CA GLY A 57 16.94 3.42 18.07
C GLY A 57 16.58 2.54 16.87
N HIS A 58 15.66 1.60 17.01
CA HIS A 58 15.15 0.82 15.88
C HIS A 58 13.96 1.55 15.22
N LEU A 59 14.17 2.04 14.00
CA LEU A 59 13.11 2.58 13.12
C LEU A 59 11.97 1.55 12.91
N GLU A 60 12.23 0.28 13.18
CA GLU A 60 11.33 -0.88 13.14
C GLU A 60 10.22 -0.86 14.21
N ASN A 61 10.27 0.04 15.20
CA ASN A 61 9.16 0.31 16.13
C ASN A 61 8.01 1.09 15.47
N SER A 62 7.65 0.67 14.26
CA SER A 62 6.55 1.14 13.41
C SER A 62 5.21 1.20 14.13
N LEU A 63 4.99 0.33 15.12
CA LEU A 63 3.75 0.30 15.91
C LEU A 63 3.53 1.58 16.70
N ALA A 64 4.58 2.15 17.30
CA ALA A 64 4.48 3.39 18.07
C ALA A 64 4.15 4.58 17.17
N LEU A 65 4.93 4.77 16.11
CA LEU A 65 4.78 5.87 15.15
C LEU A 65 3.43 5.82 14.42
N ALA A 66 2.98 4.63 14.05
CA ALA A 66 1.69 4.49 13.41
C ALA A 66 0.50 4.63 14.37
N THR A 67 0.65 4.25 15.65
CA THR A 67 -0.39 4.55 16.65
C THR A 67 -0.52 6.07 16.81
N LEU A 68 0.62 6.76 16.92
CA LEU A 68 0.66 8.23 16.98
C LEU A 68 0.07 8.86 15.71
N TYR A 69 0.36 8.30 14.52
CA TYR A 69 -0.21 8.75 13.26
C TYR A 69 -1.74 8.56 13.20
N GLN A 70 -2.27 7.42 13.63
CA GLN A 70 -3.72 7.17 13.65
C GLN A 70 -4.44 8.16 14.57
N GLU A 71 -3.90 8.43 15.75
CA GLU A 71 -4.47 9.41 16.68
C GLU A 71 -4.37 10.84 16.13
N LEU A 72 -3.21 11.22 15.57
CA LEU A 72 -3.06 12.50 14.88
C LEU A 72 -4.04 12.62 13.71
N SER A 73 -4.30 11.55 12.97
CA SER A 73 -5.27 11.55 11.87
C SER A 73 -6.69 11.82 12.35
N ILE A 74 -7.03 11.50 13.61
CA ILE A 74 -8.32 11.84 14.21
C ILE A 74 -8.34 13.32 14.63
N ALA A 75 -7.23 13.85 15.12
CA ALA A 75 -7.14 15.24 15.61
C ALA A 75 -6.92 16.29 14.50
N SER A 76 -6.05 16.00 13.52
CA SER A 76 -5.73 16.86 12.39
C SER A 76 -5.05 16.05 11.28
N GLU A 77 -5.74 15.94 10.13
CA GLU A 77 -5.21 15.27 8.93
C GLU A 77 -3.89 15.88 8.46
N LEU A 78 -3.77 17.21 8.52
CA LEU A 78 -2.60 17.94 8.02
C LEU A 78 -1.36 17.70 8.91
N ALA A 79 -1.54 17.61 10.23
CA ALA A 79 -0.46 17.25 11.15
C ALA A 79 -0.03 15.77 10.99
N ALA A 80 -0.99 14.87 10.76
CA ALA A 80 -0.71 13.46 10.51
C ALA A 80 0.11 13.25 9.22
N LEU A 81 -0.24 13.99 8.15
CA LEU A 81 0.50 13.96 6.89
C LEU A 81 1.94 14.47 7.04
N ALA A 82 2.16 15.50 7.84
CA ALA A 82 3.50 16.03 8.12
C ALA A 82 4.39 14.99 8.82
N LEU A 83 3.86 14.30 9.85
CA LEU A 83 4.55 13.22 10.55
C LEU A 83 4.86 12.05 9.61
N ARG A 84 3.88 11.64 8.80
CA ARG A 84 4.06 10.58 7.80
C ARG A 84 5.16 10.93 6.78
N GLY A 85 5.19 12.18 6.30
CA GLY A 85 6.23 12.63 5.37
C GLY A 85 7.63 12.64 5.98
N ALA A 86 7.76 13.03 7.25
CA ALA A 86 9.02 12.91 8.00
C ALA A 86 9.48 11.46 8.11
N TRP A 87 8.56 10.58 8.48
CA TRP A 87 8.81 9.15 8.64
C TRP A 87 9.28 8.51 7.32
N GLN A 88 8.62 8.79 6.21
CA GLN A 88 8.98 8.26 4.89
C GLN A 88 10.38 8.69 4.42
N ARG A 89 10.79 9.93 4.66
CA ARG A 89 12.12 10.42 4.25
C ARG A 89 13.26 9.75 5.01
N ALA A 90 13.08 9.50 6.30
CA ALA A 90 14.08 8.82 7.12
C ALA A 90 14.32 7.37 6.64
N ILE A 91 13.24 6.74 6.17
CA ILE A 91 13.22 5.36 5.68
C ILE A 91 13.97 5.24 4.34
N ILE A 92 13.65 6.08 3.36
CA ILE A 92 14.15 5.96 1.98
C ILE A 92 15.68 6.03 1.89
N CYS A 93 16.35 6.72 2.82
CA CYS A 93 17.82 6.84 2.81
C CYS A 93 18.57 5.54 3.12
N GLU A 94 17.91 4.49 3.63
CA GLU A 94 18.66 3.48 4.37
C GLU A 94 19.15 2.26 3.58
N GLN A 95 18.43 1.62 2.63
CA GLN A 95 18.95 0.33 2.10
C GLN A 95 18.59 -0.07 0.66
N GLU A 96 19.64 -0.47 -0.04
CA GLU A 96 19.75 -1.33 -1.23
C GLU A 96 19.62 -2.81 -0.83
N THR A 97 18.89 -3.62 -1.60
CA THR A 97 19.21 -5.03 -1.95
C THR A 97 18.08 -5.66 -2.77
N ASN A 98 18.44 -6.24 -3.92
CA ASN A 98 17.52 -6.67 -4.96
C ASN A 98 17.59 -8.20 -5.20
N VAL A 99 16.42 -8.85 -5.29
CA VAL A 99 16.24 -10.28 -5.60
C VAL A 99 15.87 -10.52 -7.07
N LEU A 100 15.65 -9.45 -7.87
CA LEU A 100 15.24 -9.52 -9.29
C LEU A 100 16.37 -9.39 -10.32
N GLY A 101 17.61 -9.18 -9.88
CA GLY A 101 18.73 -8.84 -10.77
C GLY A 101 18.98 -9.83 -11.91
N SER A 102 18.86 -11.14 -11.64
CA SER A 102 19.18 -12.18 -12.64
C SER A 102 18.18 -12.28 -13.80
N ASP A 103 16.93 -11.86 -13.60
CA ASP A 103 15.90 -11.94 -14.64
C ASP A 103 15.88 -10.68 -15.53
N ILE A 104 16.24 -9.52 -14.96
CA ILE A 104 16.27 -8.23 -15.67
C ILE A 104 17.36 -8.23 -16.76
N GLU A 105 18.54 -8.76 -16.46
CA GLU A 105 19.61 -8.94 -17.44
C GLU A 105 19.19 -9.87 -18.57
N ARG A 106 18.50 -10.96 -18.25
CA ARG A 106 18.02 -11.94 -19.23
C ARG A 106 17.01 -11.33 -20.22
N TRP A 107 16.22 -10.36 -19.79
CA TRP A 107 15.21 -9.69 -20.62
C TRP A 107 15.72 -8.42 -21.30
N ASN A 108 17.01 -8.09 -21.15
CA ASN A 108 17.59 -6.83 -21.64
C ASN A 108 16.83 -5.59 -21.13
N LEU A 109 16.34 -5.65 -19.88
CA LEU A 109 15.60 -4.58 -19.22
C LEU A 109 16.47 -3.83 -18.20
N THR A 110 17.79 -3.85 -18.38
CA THR A 110 18.77 -3.28 -17.44
C THR A 110 18.53 -1.78 -17.19
N GLU A 111 18.02 -1.04 -18.17
CA GLU A 111 17.63 0.37 -18.01
C GLU A 111 16.41 0.56 -17.10
N LEU A 112 15.54 -0.45 -17.00
CA LEU A 112 14.39 -0.48 -16.11
C LEU A 112 14.70 -1.17 -14.79
N GLN A 113 15.95 -1.55 -14.56
CA GLN A 113 16.34 -2.31 -13.38
C GLN A 113 15.83 -1.63 -12.11
N GLY A 114 16.16 -0.35 -11.89
CA GLY A 114 15.71 0.43 -10.73
C GLY A 114 14.19 0.58 -10.54
N LEU A 115 13.38 0.28 -11.57
CA LEU A 115 11.92 0.27 -11.52
C LEU A 115 11.35 -1.15 -11.29
N LEU A 116 12.10 -2.18 -11.69
CA LEU A 116 11.73 -3.59 -11.66
C LEU A 116 12.35 -4.35 -10.48
N GLU A 117 13.41 -3.83 -9.86
CA GLU A 117 13.93 -4.36 -8.60
C GLU A 117 12.75 -4.47 -7.63
N GLU A 118 12.60 -5.62 -6.96
CA GLU A 118 11.59 -5.77 -5.91
C GLU A 118 11.86 -4.61 -4.93
N PRO A 119 10.99 -3.58 -4.83
CA PRO A 119 11.21 -2.59 -3.80
C PRO A 119 11.03 -3.38 -2.52
N GLY A 120 12.12 -3.61 -1.78
CA GLY A 120 12.07 -4.28 -0.49
C GLY A 120 10.93 -3.62 0.27
N LEU A 121 9.82 -4.35 0.45
CA LEU A 121 8.56 -3.71 0.77
C LEU A 121 8.71 -3.15 2.19
N ARG A 122 8.88 -1.83 2.29
CA ARG A 122 9.15 -1.14 3.54
C ARG A 122 7.91 -1.20 4.42
N MET A 123 7.80 -2.24 5.24
CA MET A 123 6.67 -2.42 6.16
C MET A 123 6.56 -1.29 7.18
N ASP A 124 7.68 -0.59 7.39
CA ASP A 124 7.85 0.59 8.19
C ASP A 124 7.34 1.89 7.54
N VAL A 125 7.02 1.95 6.23
CA VAL A 125 6.27 3.11 5.68
C VAL A 125 4.75 2.91 5.71
N LEU A 126 4.32 1.69 6.02
CA LEU A 126 2.93 1.30 6.01
C LEU A 126 2.29 1.57 7.38
N PRO A 127 0.98 1.84 7.44
CA PRO A 127 0.29 1.98 8.72
C PRO A 127 0.50 0.74 9.61
N ALA A 128 0.60 0.92 10.93
CA ALA A 128 0.75 -0.21 11.83
C ALA A 128 -0.40 -1.19 11.71
N GLY A 129 -0.05 -2.47 11.92
CA GLY A 129 -0.95 -3.58 11.67
C GLY A 129 -1.10 -3.89 10.18
N THR A 130 -0.32 -3.24 9.31
CA THR A 130 -0.14 -3.72 7.93
C THR A 130 0.80 -4.92 7.95
N TRP A 131 0.39 -5.95 7.25
CA TRP A 131 1.16 -7.16 7.04
C TRP A 131 1.00 -7.57 5.59
N LEU A 132 2.00 -8.29 5.09
CA LEU A 132 2.08 -8.72 3.71
C LEU A 132 1.89 -10.22 3.70
N LEU A 133 0.97 -10.68 2.86
CA LEU A 133 0.83 -12.08 2.55
C LEU A 133 1.46 -12.35 1.20
N ARG A 134 2.65 -12.96 1.20
CA ARG A 134 3.31 -13.45 0.00
C ARG A 134 3.33 -14.97 0.05
N PHE A 135 2.93 -15.60 -1.02
CA PHE A 135 3.05 -17.04 -1.21
C PHE A 135 3.36 -17.31 -2.67
N GLU A 136 4.10 -18.38 -2.90
CA GLU A 136 4.36 -18.89 -4.23
C GLU A 136 3.38 -20.02 -4.53
N PHE A 137 2.95 -20.12 -5.79
CA PHE A 137 2.09 -21.20 -6.23
C PHE A 137 2.47 -21.63 -7.63
N THR A 138 2.22 -22.91 -7.92
CA THR A 138 2.33 -23.46 -9.26
C THR A 138 0.93 -23.71 -9.80
N LEU A 139 0.69 -23.32 -11.05
CA LEU A 139 -0.56 -23.61 -11.73
C LEU A 139 -0.69 -25.13 -11.93
N ALA A 140 -1.73 -25.73 -11.33
CA ALA A 140 -2.02 -27.15 -11.51
C ALA A 140 -2.57 -27.47 -12.91
N LYS A 141 -3.21 -26.47 -13.54
CA LYS A 141 -3.77 -26.51 -14.90
C LYS A 141 -3.47 -25.18 -15.59
N PRO A 142 -3.49 -25.12 -16.94
CA PRO A 142 -3.38 -23.86 -17.67
C PRO A 142 -4.35 -22.81 -17.11
N TYR A 143 -3.85 -21.59 -16.93
CA TYR A 143 -4.66 -20.45 -16.50
C TYR A 143 -5.20 -19.73 -17.73
N ILE A 144 -6.52 -19.54 -17.76
CA ILE A 144 -7.22 -18.83 -18.83
C ILE A 144 -7.75 -17.53 -18.25
N SER A 145 -7.52 -16.44 -18.96
CA SER A 145 -8.14 -15.15 -18.69
C SER A 145 -8.47 -14.46 -20.01
N HIS A 146 -9.26 -13.40 -19.93
CA HIS A 146 -9.62 -12.58 -21.08
C HIS A 146 -8.90 -11.24 -21.01
N ASP A 147 -8.17 -10.91 -22.05
CA ASP A 147 -7.69 -9.55 -22.27
C ASP A 147 -8.76 -8.71 -22.97
N ASP A 148 -8.90 -7.47 -22.54
CA ASP A 148 -9.96 -6.55 -23.01
C ASP A 148 -9.48 -5.69 -24.19
N GLU A 149 -8.25 -5.92 -24.67
CA GLU A 149 -7.66 -5.15 -25.77
C GLU A 149 -8.21 -5.61 -27.12
N ALA A 150 -8.61 -4.64 -27.94
CA ALA A 150 -9.45 -4.85 -29.11
C ALA A 150 -8.76 -5.53 -30.31
N SER A 151 -7.43 -5.67 -30.30
CA SER A 151 -6.68 -6.09 -31.48
C SER A 151 -5.63 -7.16 -31.16
N TYR A 152 -6.07 -8.41 -31.14
CA TYR A 152 -5.18 -9.57 -31.17
C TYR A 152 -5.38 -10.35 -32.47
N LEU A 153 -4.30 -10.97 -32.95
CA LEU A 153 -4.36 -11.89 -34.10
C LEU A 153 -5.07 -13.20 -33.75
N VAL A 154 -5.12 -13.54 -32.46
CA VAL A 154 -5.68 -14.78 -31.93
C VAL A 154 -6.88 -14.44 -31.04
N ASP A 155 -7.94 -15.22 -31.16
CA ASP A 155 -9.11 -15.12 -30.30
C ASP A 155 -8.80 -15.54 -28.86
N ASN A 156 -9.47 -14.90 -27.89
CA ASN A 156 -9.30 -15.17 -26.45
C ASN A 156 -7.86 -15.04 -25.94
N PRO A 157 -7.22 -13.87 -26.13
CA PRO A 157 -5.91 -13.59 -25.55
C PRO A 157 -5.96 -13.68 -24.02
N VAL A 158 -4.91 -14.27 -23.44
CA VAL A 158 -4.66 -14.13 -22.01
C VAL A 158 -4.35 -12.67 -21.67
N THR A 159 -4.85 -12.20 -20.54
CA THR A 159 -4.55 -10.85 -20.01
C THR A 159 -3.06 -10.60 -19.89
N LYS A 160 -2.59 -9.49 -20.46
CA LYS A 160 -1.19 -9.04 -20.35
C LYS A 160 -1.07 -7.66 -19.73
N ASP A 161 0.15 -7.35 -19.29
CA ASP A 161 0.53 -5.99 -18.95
C ASP A 161 0.71 -5.18 -20.22
N HIS A 162 0.15 -3.98 -20.25
CA HIS A 162 0.22 -3.07 -21.39
C HIS A 162 1.65 -2.54 -21.66
N VAL A 163 2.52 -2.48 -20.66
CA VAL A 163 3.90 -1.99 -20.82
C VAL A 163 4.84 -3.15 -21.12
N LEU A 164 4.79 -4.20 -20.30
CA LEU A 164 5.74 -5.31 -20.35
C LEU A 164 5.31 -6.43 -21.31
N GLY A 165 4.05 -6.48 -21.71
CA GLY A 165 3.49 -7.56 -22.53
C GLY A 165 3.46 -8.93 -21.82
N LEU A 166 3.76 -8.97 -20.52
CA LEU A 166 3.81 -10.20 -19.73
C LEU A 166 2.40 -10.62 -19.30
N PRO A 167 2.06 -11.92 -19.32
CA PRO A 167 0.79 -12.38 -18.79
C PRO A 167 0.67 -12.10 -17.31
N LEU A 168 -0.52 -11.71 -16.87
CA LEU A 168 -0.74 -11.43 -15.46
C LEU A 168 -2.14 -11.79 -14.97
N ILE A 169 -2.21 -12.06 -13.68
CA ILE A 169 -3.45 -11.98 -12.91
C ILE A 169 -3.57 -10.54 -12.40
N ARG A 170 -4.67 -9.86 -12.74
CA ARG A 170 -4.91 -8.48 -12.30
C ARG A 170 -5.14 -8.45 -10.78
N PRO A 171 -4.72 -7.37 -10.09
CA PRO A 171 -5.06 -7.15 -8.68
C PRO A 171 -6.56 -7.28 -8.39
N SER A 172 -7.39 -6.74 -9.29
CA SER A 172 -8.85 -6.80 -9.21
C SER A 172 -9.37 -8.24 -9.30
N SER A 173 -8.75 -9.09 -10.14
CA SER A 173 -9.09 -10.50 -10.27
C SER A 173 -8.79 -11.26 -8.97
N TRP A 174 -7.63 -11.04 -8.34
CA TRP A 174 -7.32 -11.63 -7.02
C TRP A 174 -8.35 -11.23 -5.97
N LYS A 175 -8.67 -9.94 -5.89
CA LYS A 175 -9.65 -9.40 -4.97
C LYS A 175 -11.03 -10.02 -5.19
N GLY A 176 -11.47 -10.11 -6.45
CA GLY A 176 -12.74 -10.73 -6.84
C GLY A 176 -12.81 -12.22 -6.50
N ASN A 177 -11.75 -12.97 -6.83
CA ASN A 177 -11.65 -14.40 -6.55
C ASN A 177 -11.70 -14.68 -5.04
N LEU A 178 -10.96 -13.91 -4.23
CA LEU A 178 -10.99 -14.07 -2.78
C LEU A 178 -12.37 -13.74 -2.20
N ARG A 179 -13.01 -12.66 -2.68
CA ARG A 179 -14.37 -12.29 -2.29
C ARG A 179 -15.36 -13.42 -2.61
N SER A 180 -15.26 -14.02 -3.80
CA SER A 180 -16.10 -15.16 -4.21
C SER A 180 -15.80 -16.43 -3.41
N ALA A 181 -14.53 -16.71 -3.11
CA ALA A 181 -14.15 -17.84 -2.28
C ALA A 181 -14.74 -17.72 -0.86
N LEU A 182 -14.77 -16.52 -0.26
CA LEU A 182 -15.41 -16.29 1.03
C LEU A 182 -16.92 -16.52 0.98
N ARG A 183 -17.59 -16.13 -0.13
CA ARG A 183 -19.00 -16.44 -0.34
C ARG A 183 -19.26 -17.94 -0.36
N LEU A 184 -18.48 -18.69 -1.14
CA LEU A 184 -18.67 -20.12 -1.33
C LEU A 184 -18.28 -20.95 -0.09
N THR A 185 -17.17 -20.60 0.56
CA THR A 185 -16.62 -21.41 1.66
C THR A 185 -17.19 -21.05 3.03
N LYS A 186 -17.59 -19.80 3.24
CA LYS A 186 -18.10 -19.31 4.53
C LYS A 186 -19.55 -18.83 4.49
N GLY A 187 -20.18 -18.77 3.31
CA GLY A 187 -21.55 -18.28 3.16
C GLY A 187 -21.71 -16.80 3.50
N TRP A 188 -20.65 -16.00 3.38
CA TRP A 188 -20.69 -14.57 3.74
C TRP A 188 -21.48 -13.78 2.70
N SER A 189 -22.43 -12.95 3.14
CA SER A 189 -23.12 -11.99 2.27
C SER A 189 -22.30 -10.70 2.11
N ASP A 190 -22.52 -9.98 1.02
CA ASP A 190 -21.83 -8.71 0.75
C ASP A 190 -22.24 -7.58 1.71
N GLU A 191 -23.36 -7.75 2.42
CA GLU A 191 -23.86 -6.84 3.45
C GLU A 191 -23.07 -6.92 4.75
N ARG A 192 -22.24 -7.96 4.92
CA ARG A 192 -21.46 -8.14 6.15
C ARG A 192 -20.44 -7.01 6.34
N PRO A 193 -20.30 -6.48 7.56
CA PRO A 193 -19.31 -5.45 7.87
C PRO A 193 -17.88 -5.90 7.54
N GLU A 194 -17.55 -7.18 7.70
CA GLU A 194 -16.23 -7.75 7.41
C GLU A 194 -15.91 -7.71 5.91
N MET A 195 -16.89 -8.00 5.06
CA MET A 195 -16.74 -7.92 3.60
C MET A 195 -16.48 -6.48 3.16
N ALA A 196 -17.23 -5.51 3.70
CA ALA A 196 -17.01 -4.09 3.43
C ALA A 196 -15.66 -3.60 3.98
N ARG A 197 -15.22 -4.06 5.15
CA ARG A 197 -13.90 -3.70 5.73
C ARG A 197 -12.74 -4.22 4.90
N LEU A 198 -12.83 -5.45 4.39
CA LEU A 198 -11.76 -6.06 3.60
C LEU A 198 -11.76 -5.53 2.16
N PHE A 199 -12.91 -5.54 1.49
CA PHE A 199 -13.00 -5.28 0.06
C PHE A 199 -13.47 -3.86 -0.30
N GLY A 200 -13.98 -3.09 0.67
CA GLY A 200 -14.59 -1.79 0.42
C GLY A 200 -16.07 -1.90 0.04
N ASN A 201 -16.78 -0.78 0.07
CA ASN A 201 -18.19 -0.72 -0.34
C ASN A 201 -18.35 -0.46 -1.84
N GLN A 202 -19.56 -0.73 -2.35
CA GLN A 202 -19.90 -0.38 -3.72
C GLN A 202 -19.99 1.14 -3.88
N GLN A 203 -19.61 1.62 -5.06
CA GLN A 203 -19.70 3.02 -5.44
C GLN A 203 -21.19 3.43 -5.44
N GLY A 204 -21.57 4.43 -4.64
CA GLY A 204 -22.96 4.87 -4.49
C GLY A 204 -23.66 4.46 -3.18
N ALA A 205 -22.97 3.77 -2.25
CA ALA A 205 -23.53 3.53 -0.91
C ALA A 205 -23.71 4.84 -0.11
N GLU A 206 -24.84 4.98 0.58
CA GLU A 206 -25.26 6.19 1.31
C GLU A 206 -24.21 6.74 2.29
N ASN A 207 -23.37 5.87 2.86
CA ASN A 207 -22.37 6.20 3.88
C ASN A 207 -20.96 6.45 3.33
N GLY A 208 -20.82 7.22 2.26
CA GLY A 208 -19.54 7.61 1.68
C GLY A 208 -18.70 6.44 1.13
N PHE A 209 -17.85 6.69 0.14
CA PHE A 209 -16.97 5.65 -0.39
C PHE A 209 -15.92 5.24 0.66
N ARG A 210 -15.84 3.95 0.98
CA ARG A 210 -14.84 3.37 1.88
C ARG A 210 -13.98 2.38 1.11
N ALA A 211 -12.71 2.73 0.95
CA ALA A 211 -11.71 1.81 0.41
C ALA A 211 -11.53 0.61 1.36
N GLY A 212 -11.43 -0.59 0.77
CA GLY A 212 -11.12 -1.81 1.52
C GLY A 212 -9.69 -1.81 2.05
N ARG A 213 -9.46 -2.53 3.15
CA ARG A 213 -8.13 -2.68 3.76
C ARG A 213 -7.24 -3.69 3.03
N LEU A 214 -7.84 -4.59 2.25
CA LEU A 214 -7.09 -5.56 1.44
C LEU A 214 -6.63 -4.90 0.14
N GLN A 215 -5.31 -4.87 -0.04
CA GLN A 215 -4.67 -4.50 -1.30
C GLN A 215 -4.06 -5.76 -1.92
N CYS A 216 -4.41 -6.03 -3.17
CA CYS A 216 -3.84 -7.12 -3.95
C CYS A 216 -2.81 -6.55 -4.93
N PHE A 217 -1.78 -7.34 -5.24
CA PHE A 217 -0.76 -7.01 -6.21
C PHE A 217 -0.93 -7.87 -7.47
N PRO A 218 -0.46 -7.40 -8.65
CA PRO A 218 -0.49 -8.23 -9.84
C PRO A 218 0.42 -9.44 -9.67
N THR A 219 0.07 -10.55 -10.30
CA THR A 219 0.95 -11.72 -10.39
C THR A 219 1.32 -11.93 -11.83
N PHE A 220 2.62 -11.84 -12.15
CA PHE A 220 3.12 -12.03 -13.50
C PHE A 220 3.54 -13.49 -13.73
N PHE A 221 3.32 -13.96 -14.96
CA PHE A 221 3.81 -15.25 -15.41
C PHE A 221 4.93 -15.08 -16.43
N ARG A 222 5.88 -16.04 -16.43
CA ARG A 222 7.03 -16.03 -17.33
C ARG A 222 6.81 -16.81 -18.64
N ARG A 223 5.69 -17.53 -18.77
CA ARG A 223 5.42 -18.43 -19.91
C ARG A 223 3.98 -18.29 -20.37
N ILE A 224 3.79 -18.33 -21.68
CA ILE A 224 2.48 -18.40 -22.36
C ILE A 224 2.45 -19.68 -23.17
N GLY A 225 1.31 -20.38 -23.15
CA GLY A 225 1.00 -21.47 -24.08
C GLY A 225 -0.19 -21.10 -24.95
N LEU A 226 -0.29 -21.75 -26.11
CA LEU A 226 -1.49 -21.72 -26.96
C LEU A 226 -2.26 -23.02 -26.71
N GLU A 227 -3.55 -22.92 -26.44
CA GLU A 227 -4.44 -24.06 -26.26
C GLU A 227 -5.57 -23.97 -27.29
N ILE A 228 -5.81 -25.07 -28.01
CA ILE A 228 -6.87 -25.15 -29.01
C ILE A 228 -8.03 -25.93 -28.37
N ILE A 229 -9.11 -25.22 -28.08
CA ILE A 229 -10.36 -25.83 -27.60
C ILE A 229 -11.21 -26.11 -28.83
N ASN A 230 -11.37 -27.38 -29.18
CA ASN A 230 -12.29 -27.79 -30.24
C ASN A 230 -13.66 -28.09 -29.61
N PRO A 231 -14.66 -27.22 -29.76
CA PRO A 231 -16.01 -27.54 -29.31
C PRO A 231 -16.51 -28.71 -30.14
N HIS A 232 -16.61 -29.87 -29.50
CA HIS A 232 -17.40 -30.98 -30.01
C HIS A 232 -18.78 -30.85 -29.37
N ASP A 233 -19.83 -30.89 -30.21
CA ASP A 233 -21.26 -30.64 -29.91
C ASP A 233 -21.70 -30.71 -28.44
#